data_AF-A0A2C9K0U2-F1
#
_entry.id   AF-A0A2C9K0U2-F1
#
_cell.length_a   1.000
_cell.length_b   1.000
_cell.length_c   1.000
_cell.angle_alpha   90.00
_cell.angle_beta   90.00
_cell.angle_gamma   90.00
#
_symmetry.space_group_name_H-M   'P 1'
#
loop_
_entity.id
_entity.type
_entity.pdbx_description
1 polymer ?
#
loop_
_entity_poly.entity_id
_entity_poly.type
_entity_poly.pdbx_seq_one_letter_code
_entity_poly.pdbx_strand_id
1 'polypeptide(L)'
;MDTREWTDGVLTYSARQVVREPQEVQSWIICDGDIDPEWIESLNSVLDDNRLLTMPSGERIQFGPNVNFLFETHDLSCASPATISRMGMIFLRYEAGGQKRKKSYLK
;
A
#
# COMPACT_ATOMS: atom_id res chain seq x y z
N MET A 1 14.31 -20.90 21.84
CA MET A 1 13.09 -21.14 21.04
C MET A 1 12.76 -19.80 20.41
N ASP A 2 13.23 -19.60 19.18
CA ASP A 2 13.15 -18.34 18.44
C ASP A 2 11.77 -18.23 17.78
N THR A 3 10.90 -17.38 18.31
CA THR A 3 9.64 -16.96 17.65
C THR A 3 9.97 -16.00 16.51
N ARG A 4 10.61 -16.50 15.45
CA ARG A 4 10.76 -15.84 14.14
C ARG A 4 9.63 -16.26 13.20
N GLU A 5 8.45 -16.54 13.75
CA GLU A 5 7.25 -16.77 12.96
C GLU A 5 6.79 -15.43 12.43
N TRP A 6 7.26 -15.11 11.23
CA TRP A 6 6.78 -13.97 10.46
C TRP A 6 5.28 -14.17 10.27
N THR A 7 4.48 -13.37 10.98
CA THR A 7 3.03 -13.47 10.94
C THR A 7 2.56 -12.73 9.69
N ASP A 8 1.79 -13.40 8.83
CA ASP A 8 1.20 -12.78 7.65
C ASP A 8 0.40 -11.53 8.08
N GLY A 9 0.88 -10.36 7.67
CA GLY A 9 0.22 -9.09 7.94
C GLY A 9 -1.01 -8.92 7.05
N VAL A 10 -1.84 -7.92 7.35
CA VAL A 10 -3.07 -7.62 6.58
C VAL A 10 -2.75 -7.36 5.10
N LEU A 11 -1.63 -6.68 4.83
CA LEU A 11 -1.17 -6.39 3.47
C LEU A 11 -0.77 -7.66 2.72
N THR A 12 -0.07 -8.59 3.36
CA THR A 12 0.47 -9.78 2.68
C THR A 12 -0.57 -10.84 2.48
N TYR A 13 -1.51 -10.96 3.42
CA TYR A 13 -2.75 -11.69 3.20
C TYR A 13 -3.51 -11.16 1.98
N SER A 14 -3.75 -9.85 1.93
CA SER A 14 -4.46 -9.21 0.79
C SER A 14 -3.69 -9.39 -0.53
N ALA A 15 -2.37 -9.24 -0.50
CA ALA A 15 -1.51 -9.45 -1.65
C ALA A 15 -1.63 -10.87 -2.23
N ARG A 16 -1.65 -11.89 -1.38
CA ARG A 16 -1.84 -13.28 -1.81
C ARG A 16 -3.23 -13.52 -2.39
N GLN A 17 -4.27 -12.87 -1.86
CA GLN A 17 -5.62 -12.99 -2.42
C GLN A 17 -5.67 -12.40 -3.84
N VAL A 18 -5.18 -11.18 -4.03
CA VAL A 18 -5.25 -10.52 -5.35
C VAL A 18 -4.39 -11.17 -6.42
N VAL A 19 -3.28 -11.84 -6.04
CA VAL A 19 -2.43 -12.57 -6.99
C VAL A 19 -3.03 -13.94 -7.37
N ARG A 20 -3.95 -14.47 -6.56
CA ARG A 20 -4.71 -15.69 -6.90
C ARG A 20 -5.87 -15.41 -7.85
N GLU A 21 -6.34 -14.17 -7.91
CA GLU A 21 -7.38 -13.76 -8.85
C GLU A 21 -6.86 -13.79 -10.30
N PRO A 22 -7.74 -14.09 -11.27
CA PRO A 22 -7.36 -14.07 -12.68
C PRO A 22 -6.99 -12.65 -13.15
N GLN A 23 -6.09 -12.55 -14.13
CA GLN A 23 -5.61 -11.26 -14.66
C GLN A 23 -6.71 -10.39 -15.28
N GLU A 24 -7.85 -10.98 -15.63
CA GLU A 24 -9.03 -10.27 -16.16
C GLU A 24 -9.76 -9.48 -15.07
N VAL A 25 -9.53 -9.79 -13.79
CA VAL A 25 -10.14 -9.10 -12.66
C VAL A 25 -9.23 -7.98 -12.17
N GLN A 26 -9.74 -6.75 -12.20
CA GLN A 26 -9.07 -5.63 -11.58
C GLN A 26 -9.24 -5.67 -10.06
N SER A 27 -8.13 -5.85 -9.35
CA SER A 27 -8.12 -5.94 -7.89
C SER A 27 -7.61 -4.65 -7.29
N TRP A 28 -8.26 -4.18 -6.23
CA TRP A 28 -7.91 -2.93 -5.55
C TRP A 28 -7.61 -3.22 -4.09
N ILE A 29 -6.37 -2.99 -3.67
CA ILE A 29 -5.98 -3.09 -2.27
C ILE A 29 -6.15 -1.72 -1.62
N ILE A 30 -7.07 -1.61 -0.68
CA ILE A 30 -7.35 -0.39 0.06
C ILE A 30 -6.70 -0.47 1.45
N CYS A 31 -5.72 0.40 1.69
CA CYS A 31 -5.00 0.53 2.94
C CYS A 31 -5.52 1.78 3.69
N ASP A 32 -6.47 1.58 4.61
CA ASP A 32 -6.97 2.64 5.50
C ASP A 32 -6.16 2.63 6.81
N GLY A 33 -5.43 3.70 7.09
CA GLY A 33 -4.66 3.82 8.33
C GLY A 33 -3.43 4.72 8.25
N ASP A 34 -2.86 4.97 9.43
CA ASP A 34 -1.68 5.81 9.57
C ASP A 34 -0.44 5.15 8.96
N ILE A 35 0.29 5.93 8.16
CA ILE A 35 1.52 5.51 7.49
C ILE A 35 2.71 5.50 8.44
N ASP A 36 2.99 4.32 8.99
CA ASP A 36 4.30 3.93 9.51
C ASP A 36 5.44 3.86 8.43
N PRO A 37 6.70 4.16 8.76
CA PRO A 37 7.82 4.09 7.81
C PRO A 37 8.13 2.68 7.28
N GLU A 38 8.03 1.63 8.11
CA GLU A 38 8.56 0.29 7.77
C GLU A 38 7.78 -0.36 6.60
N TRP A 39 6.45 -0.24 6.60
CA TRP A 39 5.61 -0.74 5.49
C TRP A 39 5.70 0.15 4.25
N ILE A 40 5.89 1.47 4.38
CA ILE A 40 6.06 2.33 3.20
C ILE A 40 7.37 2.07 2.48
N GLU A 41 8.44 1.73 3.20
CA GLU A 41 9.69 1.27 2.58
C GLU A 41 9.48 -0.03 1.81
N SER A 42 8.80 -1.00 2.42
CA SER A 42 8.47 -2.28 1.78
C SER A 42 7.57 -2.11 0.54
N LEU A 43 6.74 -1.07 0.52
CA LEU A 43 5.85 -0.73 -0.59
C LEU A 43 6.55 0.05 -1.71
N ASN A 44 7.72 0.66 -1.49
CA ASN A 44 8.40 1.42 -2.54
C ASN A 44 8.63 0.58 -3.81
N SER A 45 9.01 -0.70 -3.67
CA SER A 45 9.19 -1.62 -4.80
C SER A 45 7.89 -2.08 -5.45
N VAL A 46 6.77 -2.04 -4.71
CA VAL A 46 5.43 -2.30 -5.24
C VAL A 46 4.94 -1.13 -6.09
N LEU A 47 5.27 0.09 -5.66
CA LEU A 47 4.88 1.33 -6.32
C LEU A 47 5.79 1.69 -7.50
N ASP A 48 7.01 1.16 -7.51
CA ASP A 48 7.96 1.22 -8.61
C ASP A 48 7.50 0.35 -9.81
N ASP A 49 8.21 0.43 -10.94
CA ASP A 49 7.91 -0.36 -12.13
C ASP A 49 8.01 -1.88 -11.88
N ASN A 50 8.75 -2.27 -10.84
CA ASN A 50 8.94 -3.67 -10.46
C ASN A 50 7.66 -4.35 -9.94
N ARG A 51 6.68 -3.60 -9.40
CA ARG A 51 5.43 -4.13 -8.82
C ARG A 51 5.64 -5.34 -7.92
N LEU A 52 6.68 -5.30 -7.09
CA LEU A 52 7.17 -6.44 -6.33
C LEU A 52 7.10 -6.15 -4.83
N LEU A 53 6.32 -6.94 -4.09
CA LEU A 53 6.33 -6.92 -2.63
C LEU A 53 7.37 -7.92 -2.14
N THR A 54 8.38 -7.42 -1.44
CA THR A 54 9.38 -8.27 -0.78
C THR A 54 9.09 -8.30 0.70
N MET A 55 8.81 -9.49 1.23
CA MET A 55 8.58 -9.68 2.65
C MET A 55 9.92 -9.82 3.39
N PRO A 56 10.00 -9.40 4.66
CA PRO A 56 11.17 -9.64 5.51
C PRO A 56 11.54 -11.13 5.66
N SER A 57 10.59 -12.03 5.43
CA SER A 57 10.80 -13.48 5.37
C SER A 57 11.62 -13.94 4.15
N GLY A 58 11.81 -13.06 3.15
CA GLY A 58 12.47 -13.35 1.88
C GLY A 58 11.53 -13.76 0.75
N GLU A 59 10.24 -13.99 1.04
CA GLU A 59 9.26 -14.27 -0.01
C GLU A 59 8.94 -13.01 -0.83
N ARG A 60 8.72 -13.21 -2.13
CA ARG A 60 8.49 -12.15 -3.10
C ARG A 60 7.18 -12.40 -3.84
N ILE A 61 6.29 -11.42 -3.79
CA ILE A 61 4.99 -11.45 -4.48
C ILE A 61 5.01 -10.39 -5.57
N GLN A 62 4.89 -10.81 -6.82
CA GLN A 62 4.81 -9.91 -7.97
C GLN A 62 3.34 -9.63 -8.33
N PHE A 63 2.98 -8.37 -8.42
CA PHE A 63 1.64 -7.95 -8.80
C PHE A 63 1.53 -7.75 -10.31
N GLY A 64 0.40 -8.20 -10.86
CA GLY A 64 0.05 -7.93 -12.24
C GLY A 64 -0.35 -6.46 -12.49
N PRO A 65 -0.48 -6.06 -13.76
CA PRO A 65 -0.97 -4.73 -14.12
C PRO A 65 -2.43 -4.48 -13.68
N ASN A 66 -3.16 -5.55 -13.35
CA ASN A 66 -4.56 -5.54 -12.90
C ASN A 66 -4.73 -5.19 -11.41
N VAL A 67 -3.63 -5.06 -10.65
CA VAL A 67 -3.69 -4.72 -9.23
C VAL A 67 -3.37 -3.24 -9.02
N ASN A 68 -4.29 -2.56 -8.35
CA ASN A 68 -4.23 -1.16 -7.98
C ASN A 68 -4.15 -1.01 -6.46
N PHE A 69 -3.48 0.05 -6.01
CA PHE A 69 -3.32 0.32 -4.57
C PHE A 69 -3.94 1.67 -4.24
N LEU A 70 -4.90 1.63 -3.32
CA LEU A 70 -5.49 2.80 -2.71
C LEU A 70 -4.99 2.92 -1.28
N PHE A 71 -4.33 4.01 -0.93
CA PHE A 71 -4.06 4.30 0.47
C PHE A 71 -5.09 5.33 0.95
N GLU A 72 -5.42 5.35 2.23
CA GLU A 72 -6.16 6.41 2.88
C GLU A 72 -5.42 6.72 4.18
N THR A 73 -4.82 7.92 4.27
CA THR A 73 -4.15 8.36 5.50
C THR A 73 -4.51 9.80 5.82
N HIS A 74 -4.39 10.14 7.10
CA HIS A 74 -4.53 11.51 7.58
C HIS A 74 -3.27 12.33 7.31
N ASP A 75 -2.09 11.72 7.48
CA ASP A 75 -0.80 12.39 7.42
C ASP A 75 0.29 11.59 6.69
N LEU A 76 1.22 12.33 6.09
CA LEU A 76 2.32 11.81 5.25
C LEU A 76 3.70 12.15 5.80
N SER A 77 3.80 12.68 7.02
CA SER A 77 5.08 13.14 7.56
C SER A 77 6.12 12.02 7.64
N CYS A 78 5.68 10.77 7.69
CA CYS A 78 6.54 9.58 7.72
C CYS A 78 6.94 9.07 6.33
N ALA A 79 6.31 9.55 5.24
CA ALA A 79 6.64 9.13 3.89
C ALA A 79 7.70 10.05 3.27
N SER A 80 8.70 9.45 2.62
CA SER A 80 9.72 10.22 1.90
C SER A 80 9.11 10.98 0.70
N PRO A 81 9.62 12.17 0.35
CA PRO A 81 9.18 12.88 -0.86
C PRO A 81 9.33 12.05 -2.14
N ALA A 82 10.32 11.15 -2.18
CA ALA A 82 10.53 10.23 -3.30
C ALA A 82 9.41 9.20 -3.45
N THR A 83 8.90 8.66 -2.33
CA THR A 83 7.73 7.77 -2.30
C THR A 83 6.48 8.51 -2.75
N ILE A 84 6.28 9.73 -2.24
CA ILE A 84 5.15 10.57 -2.60
C ILE A 84 5.14 10.91 -4.10
N SER A 85 6.31 11.17 -4.68
CA SER A 85 6.45 11.47 -6.11
C SER A 85 6.06 10.31 -7.03
N ARG A 86 6.04 9.07 -6.53
CA ARG A 86 5.69 7.86 -7.29
C ARG A 86 4.20 7.52 -7.22
N MET A 87 3.44 8.25 -6.41
CA MET A 87 2.01 8.04 -6.17
C MET A 87 1.18 9.23 -6.68
N GLY A 88 -0.04 8.96 -7.16
CA GLY A 88 -1.03 10.01 -7.39
C GLY A 88 -1.62 10.46 -6.06
N MET A 89 -1.46 11.75 -5.70
CA MET A 89 -2.03 12.31 -4.47
C MET A 89 -3.30 13.10 -4.76
N ILE A 90 -4.41 12.70 -4.13
CA ILE A 90 -5.67 13.43 -4.17
C ILE A 90 -5.90 14.10 -2.81
N PHE A 91 -5.93 15.43 -2.81
CA PHE A 91 -6.28 16.21 -1.63
C PHE A 91 -7.78 16.47 -1.60
N LEU A 92 -8.49 15.75 -0.74
CA LEU A 92 -9.90 16.03 -0.46
C LEU A 92 -9.99 17.10 0.64
N ARG A 93 -10.44 18.30 0.27
CA ARG A 93 -10.88 19.33 1.23
C ARG A 93 -12.40 19.30 1.32
N TYR A 94 -12.92 19.14 2.52
CA TYR A 94 -14.35 19.27 2.80
C TYR A 94 -14.60 20.68 3.34
N GLU A 95 -15.23 21.56 2.55
CA GLU A 95 -15.78 22.82 3.06
C GLU A 95 -17.19 22.58 3.60
N ALA A 96 -17.28 22.02 4.81
CA ALA A 96 -18.46 22.12 5.66
C ALA A 96 -18.11 21.71 7.10
N GLY A 97 -17.66 22.67 7.91
CA GLY A 97 -17.93 22.73 9.35
C GLY A 97 -17.42 21.64 10.30
N GLY A 98 -16.61 20.66 9.89
CA GLY A 98 -16.11 19.62 10.80
C GLY A 98 -14.86 18.93 10.30
N GLN A 99 -13.75 19.16 11.00
CA GLN A 99 -12.39 18.66 10.72
C GLN A 99 -12.36 17.13 10.47
N LYS A 100 -12.18 16.70 9.22
CA LYS A 100 -11.53 15.41 8.86
C LYS A 100 -10.77 15.57 7.54
N ARG A 101 -9.44 15.54 7.59
CA ARG A 101 -8.58 15.46 6.39
C ARG A 101 -8.45 13.99 6.01
N LYS A 102 -8.88 13.62 4.81
CA LYS A 102 -8.64 12.28 4.25
C LYS A 102 -7.79 12.47 2.99
N LYS A 103 -6.57 11.94 2.98
CA LYS A 103 -5.75 11.86 1.77
C LYS A 103 -5.93 10.46 1.21
N SER A 104 -6.43 10.36 -0.02
CA SER A 104 -6.59 9.09 -0.72
C SER A 104 -5.60 9.01 -1.89
N TYR A 105 -4.99 7.85 -2.11
CA TYR A 105 -3.89 7.65 -3.07
C TYR A 105 -4.36 6.74 -4.17
N LEU A 106 -4.23 7.09 -5.44
CA LEU A 106 -4.58 6.17 -6.53
C LEU A 106 -3.30 5.77 -7.27
N LYS A 107 -3.08 4.46 -7.43
CA LYS A 107 -2.39 3.90 -8.59
C LYS A 107 -3.21 2.73 -9.11
#